data_AF-A0A2E7E5A1-F1
#
_entry.id   AF-A0A2E7E5A1-F1
#
_cell.length_a   1.000
_cell.length_b   1.000
_cell.length_c   1.000
_cell.angle_alpha   90.00
_cell.angle_beta   90.00
_cell.angle_gamma   90.00
#
_symmetry.space_group_name_H-M   'P 1'
#
loop_
_entity.id
_entity.type
_entity.pdbx_description
1 polymer ?
#
loop_
_entity_poly.entity_id
_entity_poly.type
_entity_poly.pdbx_seq_one_letter_code
_entity_poly.pdbx_strand_id
1 'polypeptide(L)'
;MHMIPAIKTHSWLADLDRSFMHYLQEHDATLVPVLKAYRSDSKEWTPAQISAFILRLAPYLEQFLGAQFKIEQALVELGAEQSSHRPIFEFKRTFVHQARKRPQTHLHAIESFESLQAQVMQMLSTAQAMDDVELAYAQCAFSAMQSKDQARIACWSDWCLHALHTEAAQRFVQGWVSFQRPDKIDSAHLVGRVPLGDVTPQVTQGPTLRHREGFDLTDPGMSAREINAQVDYCIFCH
;
A
#
# COMPACT_ATOMS: atom_id res chain seq x y z
N MET A 1 -11.44 -14.24 -30.16
CA MET A 1 -10.72 -14.97 -29.10
C MET A 1 -11.15 -16.42 -29.07
N HIS A 2 -10.27 -17.35 -29.43
CA HIS A 2 -10.54 -18.78 -29.28
C HIS A 2 -10.27 -19.20 -27.84
N MET A 3 -11.28 -19.75 -27.19
CA MET A 3 -11.20 -20.30 -25.85
C MET A 3 -10.30 -21.54 -25.89
N ILE A 4 -9.16 -21.50 -25.20
CA ILE A 4 -8.18 -22.60 -25.24
C ILE A 4 -8.62 -23.71 -24.27
N PRO A 5 -8.77 -24.98 -24.71
CA PRO A 5 -9.24 -26.06 -23.85
C PRO A 5 -8.16 -26.55 -22.86
N ALA A 6 -8.62 -26.89 -21.64
CA ALA A 6 -8.01 -27.72 -20.60
C ALA A 6 -6.47 -27.76 -20.44
N ILE A 7 -6.00 -27.18 -19.33
CA ILE A 7 -4.61 -27.12 -18.82
C ILE A 7 -4.03 -28.54 -18.55
N LYS A 8 -3.63 -29.29 -19.58
CA LYS A 8 -3.11 -30.67 -19.36
C LYS A 8 -1.89 -31.13 -20.20
N THR A 9 -1.37 -30.35 -21.16
CA THR A 9 -0.22 -30.79 -21.98
C THR A 9 0.84 -29.69 -22.20
N HIS A 10 2.10 -30.08 -22.41
CA HIS A 10 3.22 -29.15 -22.71
C HIS A 10 2.97 -28.29 -23.96
N SER A 11 2.15 -28.77 -24.91
CA SER A 11 1.75 -28.00 -26.10
C SER A 11 0.93 -26.76 -25.77
N TRP A 12 0.15 -26.81 -24.68
CA TRP A 12 -0.74 -25.72 -24.27
C TRP A 12 0.02 -24.44 -23.91
N LEU A 13 1.20 -24.56 -23.26
CA LEU A 13 2.02 -23.40 -22.93
C LEU A 13 2.54 -22.69 -24.19
N ALA A 14 2.91 -23.45 -25.22
CA ALA A 14 3.38 -22.88 -26.48
C ALA A 14 2.23 -22.19 -27.24
N ASP A 15 1.02 -22.73 -27.17
CA ASP A 15 -0.16 -22.11 -27.78
C ASP A 15 -0.59 -20.85 -27.03
N LEU A 16 -0.58 -20.87 -25.69
CA LEU A 16 -0.83 -19.71 -24.85
C LEU A 16 0.17 -18.59 -25.13
N ASP A 17 1.45 -18.93 -25.24
CA ASP A 17 2.50 -17.98 -25.59
C ASP A 17 2.26 -17.35 -26.97
N ARG A 18 1.91 -18.16 -27.98
CA ARG A 18 1.60 -17.66 -29.32
C ARG A 18 0.40 -16.71 -29.29
N SER A 19 -0.64 -17.05 -28.52
CA SER A 19 -1.80 -16.18 -28.32
C SER A 19 -1.43 -14.87 -27.62
N PHE A 20 -0.57 -14.92 -26.60
CA PHE A 20 -0.08 -13.72 -25.93
C PHE A 20 0.76 -12.84 -26.86
N MET A 21 1.66 -13.44 -27.65
CA MET A 21 2.47 -12.71 -28.63
C MET A 21 1.62 -12.01 -29.70
N HIS A 22 0.52 -12.64 -30.13
CA HIS A 22 -0.44 -12.02 -31.04
C HIS A 22 -1.20 -10.87 -30.37
N TYR A 23 -1.72 -11.08 -29.16
CA TYR A 23 -2.38 -10.05 -28.36
C TYR A 23 -1.47 -8.83 -28.15
N LEU A 24 -0.20 -9.06 -27.77
CA LEU A 24 0.79 -8.02 -27.56
C LEU A 24 1.09 -7.27 -28.87
N GLN A 25 1.15 -7.96 -30.01
CA GLN A 25 1.34 -7.34 -31.32
C GLN A 25 0.20 -6.38 -31.69
N GLU A 26 -1.04 -6.70 -31.31
CA GLU A 26 -2.22 -5.86 -31.57
C GLU A 26 -2.29 -4.62 -30.66
N HIS A 27 -1.81 -4.73 -29.41
CA HIS A 27 -1.92 -3.65 -28.41
C HIS A 27 -0.65 -2.79 -28.30
N ASP A 28 0.53 -3.39 -28.38
CA ASP A 28 1.83 -2.69 -28.39
C ASP A 28 2.88 -3.50 -29.17
N ALA A 29 2.89 -3.29 -30.49
CA ALA A 29 3.86 -3.88 -31.40
C ALA A 29 5.33 -3.58 -31.04
N THR A 30 5.61 -2.52 -30.26
CA THR A 30 6.98 -2.14 -29.90
C THR A 30 7.57 -3.06 -28.83
N LEU A 31 6.75 -3.71 -28.02
CA LEU A 31 7.19 -4.63 -26.95
C LEU A 31 7.52 -6.03 -27.46
N VAL A 32 6.96 -6.44 -28.61
CA VAL A 32 7.20 -7.75 -29.22
C VAL A 32 8.70 -8.05 -29.46
N PRO A 33 9.48 -7.17 -30.14
CA PRO A 33 10.92 -7.41 -30.32
C PRO A 33 11.69 -7.38 -29.00
N VAL A 34 11.26 -6.56 -28.04
CA VAL A 34 11.89 -6.44 -26.70
C VAL A 34 11.71 -7.73 -25.91
N LEU A 35 10.50 -8.29 -25.89
CA LEU A 35 10.19 -9.56 -25.24
C LEU A 35 10.95 -10.73 -25.88
N LYS A 36 11.07 -10.74 -27.21
CA LYS A 36 11.88 -11.74 -27.92
C LYS A 36 13.36 -11.65 -27.50
N ALA A 37 13.93 -10.45 -27.53
CA ALA A 37 15.32 -10.22 -27.14
C ALA A 37 15.60 -10.62 -25.68
N TYR A 38 14.65 -10.33 -24.78
CA TYR A 38 14.73 -10.74 -23.38
C TYR A 38 14.73 -12.27 -23.23
N ARG A 39 13.83 -12.97 -23.94
CA ARG A 39 13.74 -14.44 -23.89
C ARG A 39 14.91 -15.19 -24.51
N SER A 40 15.50 -14.63 -25.57
CA SER A 40 16.66 -15.24 -26.24
C SER A 40 17.99 -14.91 -25.57
N ASP A 41 17.98 -14.14 -24.48
CA ASP A 41 19.17 -13.59 -23.82
C ASP A 41 20.15 -12.96 -24.82
N SER A 42 19.60 -12.26 -25.83
CA SER A 42 20.38 -11.81 -26.99
C SER A 42 21.22 -10.56 -26.71
N LYS A 43 21.16 -10.04 -25.49
CA LYS A 43 21.82 -8.81 -25.04
C LYS A 43 21.97 -8.84 -23.52
N GLU A 44 23.05 -8.25 -23.00
CA GLU A 44 23.17 -7.97 -21.57
C GLU A 44 22.14 -6.91 -21.12
N TRP A 45 21.32 -7.28 -20.15
CA TRP A 45 20.33 -6.40 -19.53
C TRP A 45 20.83 -5.94 -18.16
N THR A 46 20.72 -4.64 -17.90
CA THR A 46 20.92 -4.15 -16.54
C THR A 46 19.66 -4.43 -15.70
N PRO A 47 19.78 -4.58 -14.36
CA PRO A 47 18.61 -4.77 -13.50
C PRO A 47 17.52 -3.70 -13.69
N ALA A 48 17.93 -2.43 -13.87
CA ALA A 48 16.99 -1.34 -14.13
C ALA A 48 16.24 -1.48 -15.46
N GLN A 49 16.90 -1.97 -16.52
CA GLN A 49 16.26 -2.22 -17.81
C GLN A 49 15.24 -3.36 -17.71
N ILE A 50 15.57 -4.42 -16.97
CA ILE A 50 14.65 -5.55 -16.72
C ILE A 50 13.42 -5.04 -15.97
N SER A 51 13.60 -4.31 -14.87
CA SER A 51 12.49 -3.76 -14.09
C SER A 51 11.60 -2.84 -14.93
N ALA A 52 12.18 -1.92 -15.70
CA ALA A 52 11.42 -1.03 -16.58
C ALA A 52 10.64 -1.80 -17.66
N PHE A 53 11.23 -2.85 -18.22
CA PHE A 53 10.56 -3.72 -19.19
C PHE A 53 9.39 -4.49 -18.56
N ILE A 54 9.59 -5.11 -17.39
CA ILE A 54 8.53 -5.84 -16.68
C ILE A 54 7.36 -4.92 -16.38
N LEU A 55 7.63 -3.71 -15.87
CA LEU A 55 6.58 -2.72 -15.57
C LEU A 55 5.79 -2.31 -16.81
N ARG A 56 6.44 -2.22 -17.97
CA ARG A 56 5.77 -1.91 -19.24
C ARG A 56 4.95 -3.09 -19.78
N LEU A 57 5.40 -4.33 -19.56
CA LEU A 57 4.72 -5.53 -20.04
C LEU A 57 3.54 -5.95 -19.15
N ALA A 58 3.63 -5.70 -17.85
CA ALA A 58 2.70 -6.19 -16.84
C ALA A 58 1.21 -5.89 -17.13
N PRO A 59 0.80 -4.67 -17.53
CA PRO A 59 -0.61 -4.38 -17.78
C PRO A 59 -1.20 -5.25 -18.90
N TYR A 60 -0.43 -5.49 -19.97
CA TYR A 60 -0.86 -6.33 -21.09
C TYR A 60 -0.96 -7.80 -20.69
N LEU A 61 -0.02 -8.27 -19.87
CA LEU A 61 -0.06 -9.65 -19.37
C LEU A 61 -1.25 -9.87 -18.45
N GLU A 62 -1.53 -8.94 -17.54
CA GLU A 62 -2.68 -9.01 -16.64
C GLU A 62 -4.00 -9.03 -17.41
N GLN A 63 -4.19 -8.10 -18.35
CA GLN A 63 -5.40 -8.05 -19.18
C GLN A 63 -5.58 -9.31 -20.03
N PHE A 64 -4.49 -9.80 -20.63
CA PHE A 64 -4.51 -11.05 -21.39
C PHE A 64 -4.93 -12.25 -20.53
N LEU A 65 -4.34 -12.40 -19.34
CA LEU A 65 -4.70 -13.48 -18.42
C LEU A 65 -6.15 -13.32 -17.92
N GLY A 66 -6.57 -12.10 -17.60
CA GLY A 66 -7.93 -11.77 -17.24
C GLY A 66 -8.93 -12.27 -18.28
N ALA A 67 -8.67 -11.97 -19.54
CA ALA A 67 -9.50 -12.38 -20.67
C ALA A 67 -9.45 -13.89 -20.95
N GLN A 68 -8.28 -14.51 -20.78
CA GLN A 68 -8.09 -15.94 -20.98
C GLN A 68 -8.83 -16.78 -19.94
N PHE A 69 -8.87 -16.33 -18.69
CA PHE A 69 -9.52 -17.02 -17.58
C PHE A 69 -10.94 -16.52 -17.28
N LYS A 70 -11.42 -15.49 -17.99
CA LYS A 70 -12.74 -14.86 -17.81
C LYS A 70 -12.93 -14.26 -16.42
N ILE A 71 -11.90 -13.57 -15.92
CA ILE A 71 -11.86 -12.96 -14.59
C ILE A 71 -11.71 -11.43 -14.67
N GLU A 72 -12.04 -10.82 -15.80
CA GLU A 72 -11.88 -9.38 -16.04
C GLU A 72 -12.64 -8.54 -15.01
N GLN A 73 -13.87 -8.95 -14.69
CA GLN A 73 -14.69 -8.26 -13.68
C GLN A 73 -14.06 -8.33 -12.29
N ALA A 74 -13.53 -9.50 -11.90
CA ALA A 74 -12.86 -9.67 -10.61
C ALA A 74 -11.57 -8.83 -10.52
N LEU A 75 -10.83 -8.69 -11.63
CA LEU A 75 -9.66 -7.80 -11.71
C LEU A 75 -10.06 -6.33 -11.55
N VAL A 76 -11.14 -5.89 -12.21
CA VAL A 76 -11.65 -4.52 -12.09
C VAL A 76 -12.10 -4.22 -10.66
N GLU A 77 -12.84 -5.14 -10.03
CA GLU A 77 -13.31 -4.99 -8.65
C GLU A 77 -12.14 -4.93 -7.66
N LEU A 78 -11.18 -5.86 -7.78
CA LEU A 78 -9.99 -5.88 -6.93
C LEU A 78 -9.15 -4.61 -7.12
N GLY A 79 -8.96 -4.17 -8.38
CA GLY A 79 -8.24 -2.94 -8.69
C GLY A 79 -8.93 -1.69 -8.15
N ALA A 80 -10.26 -1.64 -8.17
CA ALA A 80 -11.06 -0.57 -7.58
C ALA A 80 -10.94 -0.56 -6.05
N GLU A 81 -10.99 -1.72 -5.40
CA GLU A 81 -10.79 -1.85 -3.95
C GLU A 81 -9.40 -1.35 -3.54
N GLN A 82 -8.34 -1.79 -4.21
CA GLN A 82 -6.98 -1.32 -3.94
C GLN A 82 -6.83 0.19 -4.17
N SER A 83 -7.38 0.69 -5.27
CA SER A 83 -7.32 2.12 -5.62
C SER A 83 -8.13 3.00 -4.67
N SER A 84 -9.15 2.45 -4.01
CA SER A 84 -9.97 3.18 -3.04
C SER A 84 -9.17 3.70 -1.84
N HIS A 85 -8.08 3.00 -1.49
CA HIS A 85 -7.18 3.40 -0.40
C HIS A 85 -6.16 4.48 -0.81
N ARG A 86 -6.00 4.77 -2.11
CA ARG A 86 -4.99 5.71 -2.62
C ARG A 86 -5.03 7.10 -1.97
N PRO A 87 -6.20 7.72 -1.70
CA PRO A 87 -6.25 9.01 -1.02
C PRO A 87 -5.55 8.98 0.35
N ILE A 88 -5.67 7.88 1.10
CA ILE A 88 -5.06 7.69 2.43
C ILE A 88 -3.53 7.71 2.35
N PHE A 89 -2.97 7.05 1.33
CA PHE A 89 -1.52 7.01 1.12
C PHE A 89 -0.97 8.35 0.61
N GLU A 90 -1.70 9.01 -0.29
CA GLU A 90 -1.38 10.36 -0.74
C GLU A 90 -1.42 11.37 0.42
N PHE A 91 -2.41 11.27 1.31
CA PHE A 91 -2.49 12.06 2.53
C PHE A 91 -1.29 11.81 3.46
N LYS A 92 -0.94 10.54 3.71
CA LYS A 92 0.25 10.16 4.48
C LYS A 92 1.52 10.79 3.91
N ARG A 93 1.74 10.65 2.60
CA ARG A 93 2.93 11.16 1.92
C ARG A 93 3.02 12.68 1.93
N THR A 94 1.88 13.35 1.76
CA THR A 94 1.84 14.80 1.57
C THR A 94 1.82 15.55 2.89
N PHE A 95 1.00 15.12 3.85
CA PHE A 95 0.79 15.84 5.10
C PHE A 95 1.53 15.20 6.26
N VAL A 96 1.33 13.90 6.50
CA VAL A 96 1.91 13.22 7.67
C VAL A 96 3.44 13.21 7.60
N HIS A 97 4.03 12.87 6.45
CA HIS A 97 5.50 12.88 6.30
C HIS A 97 6.11 14.28 6.43
N GLN A 98 5.41 15.34 5.98
CA GLN A 98 5.90 16.71 6.16
C GLN A 98 5.76 17.17 7.61
N ALA A 99 4.65 16.82 8.27
CA ALA A 99 4.46 17.08 9.69
C ALA A 99 5.53 16.40 10.55
N ARG A 100 5.95 15.16 10.21
CA ARG A 100 7.05 14.44 10.89
C ARG A 100 8.40 15.15 10.82
N LYS A 101 8.62 16.01 9.82
CA LYS A 101 9.87 16.79 9.70
C LYS A 101 9.86 18.04 10.56
N ARG A 102 8.70 18.46 11.06
CA ARG A 102 8.55 19.65 11.92
C ARG A 102 8.78 19.22 13.39
N PRO A 103 9.55 19.99 14.17
CA PRO A 103 9.77 19.65 15.58
C PRO A 103 8.51 19.95 16.42
N GLN A 104 8.37 19.21 17.53
CA GLN A 104 7.24 19.37 18.46
C GLN A 104 7.11 20.81 19.01
N THR A 105 8.19 21.58 19.08
CA THR A 105 8.18 22.98 19.51
C THR A 105 7.30 23.88 18.65
N HIS A 106 7.03 23.50 17.39
CA HIS A 106 6.12 24.25 16.52
C HIS A 106 4.67 24.23 17.02
N LEU A 107 4.29 23.28 17.89
CA LEU A 107 2.96 23.25 18.51
C LEU A 107 2.63 24.54 19.26
N HIS A 108 3.62 25.22 19.82
CA HIS A 108 3.41 26.47 20.56
C HIS A 108 3.02 27.66 19.67
N ALA A 109 3.28 27.57 18.36
CA ALA A 109 3.03 28.63 17.40
C ALA A 109 1.75 28.42 16.57
N ILE A 110 1.04 27.30 16.80
CA ILE A 110 -0.16 26.94 16.06
C ILE A 110 -1.37 26.84 16.99
N GLU A 111 -2.56 26.84 16.41
CA GLU A 111 -3.82 26.70 17.14
C GLU A 111 -3.92 25.36 17.87
N SER A 112 -4.84 25.27 18.84
CA SER A 112 -5.09 24.02 19.57
C SER A 112 -5.66 22.95 18.65
N PHE A 113 -5.49 21.68 19.05
CA PHE A 113 -6.04 20.56 18.31
C PHE A 113 -7.55 20.67 18.15
N GLU A 114 -8.28 21.13 19.16
CA GLU A 114 -9.74 21.28 19.14
C GLU A 114 -10.19 22.32 18.10
N SER A 115 -9.48 23.45 17.99
CA SER A 115 -9.77 24.47 16.97
C SER A 115 -9.55 23.92 15.57
N LEU A 116 -8.39 23.30 15.33
CA LEU A 116 -8.06 22.71 14.04
C LEU A 116 -9.02 21.57 13.67
N GLN A 117 -9.38 20.74 14.64
CA GLN A 117 -10.36 19.67 14.46
C GLN A 117 -11.74 20.22 14.09
N ALA A 118 -12.19 21.31 14.72
CA ALA A 118 -13.44 21.97 14.35
C ALA A 118 -13.40 22.53 12.93
N GLN A 119 -12.30 23.15 12.52
CA GLN A 119 -12.10 23.63 11.15
C GLN A 119 -12.14 22.47 10.14
N VAL A 120 -11.43 21.37 10.42
CA VAL A 120 -11.44 20.17 9.59
C VAL A 120 -12.84 19.58 9.47
N MET A 121 -13.58 19.49 10.59
CA MET A 121 -14.97 19.00 10.58
C MET A 121 -15.91 19.87 9.75
N GLN A 122 -15.72 21.20 9.75
CA GLN A 122 -16.48 22.09 8.87
C GLN A 122 -16.19 21.78 7.40
N MET A 123 -14.92 21.56 7.04
CA MET A 123 -14.54 21.16 5.68
C MET A 123 -15.14 19.80 5.29
N LEU A 124 -15.19 18.84 6.21
CA LEU A 124 -15.75 17.50 5.98
C LEU A 124 -17.27 17.48 5.85
N SER A 125 -18.00 18.30 6.59
CA SER A 125 -19.48 18.35 6.53
C SER A 125 -20.04 18.71 5.15
N THR A 126 -19.20 19.27 4.27
CA THR A 126 -19.54 19.52 2.86
C THR A 126 -19.30 18.30 1.95
N ALA A 127 -18.64 17.25 2.44
CA ALA A 127 -18.15 16.11 1.68
C ALA A 127 -18.59 14.78 2.32
N GLN A 128 -19.84 14.36 2.06
CA GLN A 128 -20.38 12.98 2.15
C GLN A 128 -20.26 12.19 3.48
N ALA A 129 -21.00 11.06 3.55
CA ALA A 129 -21.22 10.25 4.75
C ALA A 129 -19.94 9.60 5.29
N MET A 130 -19.78 9.59 6.63
CA MET A 130 -18.57 9.19 7.35
C MET A 130 -18.55 7.69 7.72
N ASP A 131 -18.72 6.79 6.74
CA ASP A 131 -18.56 5.35 7.03
C ASP A 131 -17.09 4.99 7.30
N ASP A 132 -16.16 5.72 6.68
CA ASP A 132 -14.71 5.58 6.87
C ASP A 132 -14.08 6.94 7.15
N VAL A 133 -13.82 7.20 8.43
CA VAL A 133 -13.32 8.51 8.90
C VAL A 133 -11.94 8.82 8.32
N GLU A 134 -11.02 7.85 8.27
CA GLU A 134 -9.67 8.08 7.73
C GLU A 134 -9.73 8.45 6.24
N LEU A 135 -10.53 7.72 5.44
CA LEU A 135 -10.69 8.00 4.02
C LEU A 135 -11.34 9.36 3.76
N ALA A 136 -12.37 9.73 4.53
CA ALA A 136 -13.03 11.03 4.40
C ALA A 136 -12.05 12.18 4.68
N TYR A 137 -11.24 12.05 5.74
CA TYR A 137 -10.19 13.02 6.06
C TYR A 137 -9.15 13.13 4.93
N ALA A 138 -8.67 11.98 4.44
CA ALA A 138 -7.69 11.93 3.38
C ALA A 138 -8.20 12.54 2.06
N GLN A 139 -9.45 12.25 1.66
CA GLN A 139 -10.09 12.83 0.49
C GLN A 139 -10.29 14.34 0.62
N CYS A 140 -10.71 14.81 1.80
CA CYS A 140 -10.86 16.24 2.05
C CYS A 140 -9.52 16.97 1.98
N ALA A 141 -8.46 16.42 2.57
CA ALA A 141 -7.11 16.96 2.48
C ALA A 141 -6.59 16.96 1.03
N PHE A 142 -6.87 15.92 0.26
CA PHE A 142 -6.51 15.84 -1.15
C PHE A 142 -7.24 16.89 -2.01
N SER A 143 -8.51 17.18 -1.70
CA SER A 143 -9.26 18.25 -2.39
C SER A 143 -8.62 19.63 -2.21
N ALA A 144 -8.06 19.91 -1.03
CA ALA A 144 -7.36 21.16 -0.74
C ALA A 144 -6.07 21.29 -1.58
N MET A 145 -5.37 20.18 -1.81
CA MET A 145 -4.19 20.12 -2.69
C MET A 145 -4.56 20.40 -4.15
N GLN A 146 -5.64 19.81 -4.65
CA GLN A 146 -6.10 20.04 -6.03
C GLN A 146 -6.51 21.49 -6.27
N SER A 147 -7.22 22.10 -5.30
CA SER A 147 -7.62 23.51 -5.37
C SER A 147 -6.48 24.49 -5.08
N LYS A 148 -5.29 23.99 -4.68
CA LYS A 148 -4.13 24.79 -4.26
C LYS A 148 -4.45 25.78 -3.14
N ASP A 149 -5.39 25.42 -2.27
CA ASP A 149 -5.83 26.27 -1.16
C ASP A 149 -4.79 26.21 -0.03
N GLN A 150 -3.91 27.23 0.02
CA GLN A 150 -2.82 27.27 0.98
C GLN A 150 -3.29 27.33 2.43
N ALA A 151 -4.43 27.95 2.71
CA ALA A 151 -4.96 28.02 4.07
C ALA A 151 -5.42 26.64 4.55
N ARG A 152 -6.15 25.91 3.70
CA ARG A 152 -6.57 24.53 4.02
C ARG A 152 -5.37 23.59 4.10
N ILE A 153 -4.40 23.71 3.20
CA ILE A 153 -3.17 22.90 3.23
C ILE A 153 -2.39 23.15 4.54
N ALA A 154 -2.25 24.40 4.96
CA ALA A 154 -1.60 24.74 6.22
C ALA A 154 -2.35 24.15 7.43
N CYS A 155 -3.69 24.32 7.47
CA CYS A 155 -4.56 23.74 8.49
C CYS A 155 -4.36 22.21 8.61
N TRP A 156 -4.36 21.48 7.50
CA TRP A 156 -4.11 20.03 7.48
C TRP A 156 -2.71 19.66 7.96
N SER A 157 -1.69 20.45 7.60
CA SER A 157 -0.31 20.25 8.07
C SER A 157 -0.18 20.44 9.58
N ASP A 158 -0.82 21.46 10.13
CA ASP A 158 -0.84 21.76 11.57
C ASP A 158 -1.64 20.72 12.35
N TRP A 159 -2.78 20.29 11.81
CA TRP A 159 -3.57 19.20 12.36
C TRP A 159 -2.77 17.89 12.44
N CYS A 160 -2.03 17.55 11.38
CA CYS A 160 -1.15 16.38 11.37
C CYS A 160 -0.01 16.49 12.39
N LEU A 161 0.50 17.69 12.66
CA LEU A 161 1.52 17.88 13.68
C LEU A 161 0.98 17.55 15.07
N HIS A 162 -0.24 18.00 15.39
CA HIS A 162 -0.92 17.59 16.63
C HIS A 162 -1.13 16.09 16.68
N ALA A 163 -1.65 15.48 15.62
CA ALA A 163 -1.87 14.03 15.53
C ALA A 163 -0.62 13.19 15.79
N LEU A 164 0.59 13.74 15.57
CA LEU A 164 1.85 13.08 15.87
C LEU A 164 2.35 13.27 17.30
N HIS A 165 1.94 14.33 18.00
CA HIS A 165 2.62 14.78 19.23
C HIS A 165 1.71 15.03 20.44
N THR A 166 0.39 15.12 20.27
CA THR A 166 -0.55 15.36 21.39
C THR A 166 -1.40 14.12 21.65
N GLU A 167 -1.62 13.79 22.92
CA GLU A 167 -2.32 12.57 23.32
C GLU A 167 -3.77 12.54 22.81
N ALA A 168 -4.47 13.67 22.88
CA ALA A 168 -5.84 13.80 22.37
C ALA A 168 -5.94 13.48 20.88
N ALA A 169 -4.98 14.00 20.08
CA ALA A 169 -4.97 13.79 18.64
C ALA A 169 -4.48 12.38 18.26
N GLN A 170 -3.48 11.84 18.96
CA GLN A 170 -3.02 10.46 18.78
C GLN A 170 -4.12 9.45 19.08
N ARG A 171 -4.95 9.71 20.10
CA ARG A 171 -6.13 8.89 20.41
C ARG A 171 -7.20 8.99 19.32
N PHE A 172 -7.35 10.16 18.70
CA PHE A 172 -8.29 10.34 17.58
C PHE A 172 -7.87 9.55 16.34
N VAL A 173 -6.58 9.57 15.97
CA VAL A 173 -6.06 8.84 14.81
C VAL A 173 -5.63 7.41 15.12
N GLN A 174 -6.04 6.87 16.26
CA GLN A 174 -5.66 5.53 16.69
C GLN A 174 -6.14 4.49 15.67
N GLY A 175 -5.20 3.69 15.14
CA GLY A 175 -5.48 2.66 14.13
C GLY A 175 -5.37 3.13 12.68
N TRP A 176 -5.20 4.43 12.42
CA TRP A 176 -5.07 4.94 11.04
C TRP A 176 -3.73 4.54 10.43
N VAL A 177 -3.77 3.88 9.27
CA VAL A 177 -2.55 3.47 8.54
C VAL A 177 -1.72 4.67 8.07
N SER A 178 -2.36 5.84 7.89
CA SER A 178 -1.65 7.10 7.60
C SER A 178 -0.66 7.49 8.69
N PHE A 179 -0.98 7.24 9.96
CA PHE A 179 -0.14 7.64 11.10
C PHE A 179 0.76 6.52 11.62
N GLN A 180 0.50 5.27 11.25
CA GLN A 180 1.37 4.14 11.57
C GLN A 180 2.82 4.38 11.11
N ARG A 181 3.75 4.08 12.02
CA ARG A 181 5.18 4.20 11.82
C ARG A 181 5.80 2.81 11.84
N PRO A 182 6.58 2.42 10.81
CA PRO A 182 7.41 1.24 10.89
C PRO A 182 8.44 1.41 12.02
N ASP A 183 8.50 0.43 12.91
CA ASP A 183 9.54 0.37 13.92
C ASP A 183 10.89 0.03 13.30
N LYS A 184 11.97 0.43 13.99
CA LYS A 184 13.31 0.01 13.59
C LYS A 184 13.43 -1.50 13.79
N ILE A 185 13.74 -2.22 12.71
CA ILE A 185 13.97 -3.65 12.76
C ILE A 185 15.31 -3.92 13.46
N ASP A 186 15.27 -4.65 14.57
CA ASP A 186 16.45 -5.26 15.19
C ASP A 186 16.51 -6.74 14.80
N SER A 187 17.39 -7.07 13.86
CA SER A 187 17.56 -8.43 13.35
C SER A 187 17.95 -9.44 14.43
N ALA A 188 18.54 -9.01 15.56
CA ALA A 188 18.87 -9.88 16.68
C ALA A 188 17.67 -10.16 17.61
N HIS A 189 16.60 -9.37 17.50
CA HIS A 189 15.43 -9.40 18.39
C HIS A 189 14.10 -9.31 17.63
N LEU A 190 13.98 -10.03 16.51
CA LEU A 190 12.75 -10.07 15.69
C LEU A 190 11.54 -10.67 16.42
N VAL A 191 11.80 -11.47 17.47
CA VAL A 191 10.76 -12.08 18.30
C VAL A 191 11.05 -11.75 19.76
N GLY A 192 10.06 -11.21 20.45
CA GLY A 192 10.14 -10.97 21.89
C GLY A 192 10.41 -12.29 22.62
N ARG A 193 11.39 -12.28 23.51
CA ARG A 193 11.81 -13.45 24.28
C ARG A 193 11.93 -13.06 25.75
N VAL A 194 11.37 -13.89 26.64
CA VAL A 194 11.55 -13.79 28.08
C VAL A 194 12.22 -15.05 28.60
N PRO A 195 13.09 -14.97 29.63
CA PRO A 195 13.70 -16.15 30.23
C PRO A 195 12.64 -17.12 30.76
N LEU A 196 12.87 -18.43 30.59
CA LEU A 196 12.03 -19.47 31.16
C LEU A 196 12.63 -19.95 32.49
N GLY A 197 12.13 -19.40 33.60
CA GLY A 197 12.56 -19.72 34.96
C GLY A 197 13.86 -19.01 35.40
N ASP A 198 14.25 -19.23 36.66
CA ASP A 198 15.31 -18.47 37.32
C ASP A 198 16.73 -19.02 37.08
N VAL A 199 16.85 -20.20 36.44
CA VAL A 199 18.05 -21.05 36.61
C VAL A 199 18.99 -21.01 35.41
N THR A 200 18.53 -20.62 34.21
CA THR A 200 19.37 -20.56 33.00
C THR A 200 18.90 -19.49 32.00
N PRO A 201 19.66 -18.40 31.79
CA PRO A 201 19.33 -17.33 30.83
C PRO A 201 19.22 -17.77 29.37
N GLN A 202 19.67 -18.99 29.06
CA GLN A 202 19.75 -19.53 27.70
C GLN A 202 18.42 -20.12 27.21
N VAL A 203 17.50 -20.44 28.11
CA VAL A 203 16.16 -20.93 27.76
C VAL A 203 15.21 -19.73 27.78
N THR A 204 14.58 -19.48 26.64
CA THR A 204 13.64 -18.36 26.48
C THR A 204 12.33 -18.84 25.89
N GLN A 205 11.24 -18.14 26.21
CA GLN A 205 9.91 -18.34 25.66
C GLN A 205 9.36 -17.03 25.10
N GLY A 206 8.27 -17.09 24.33
CA GLY A 206 7.55 -15.87 23.94
C GLY A 206 6.97 -15.14 25.15
N PRO A 207 6.77 -13.82 25.09
CA PRO A 207 6.19 -13.04 26.19
C PRO A 207 4.75 -13.43 26.52
N THR A 208 4.07 -14.10 25.58
CA THR A 208 2.69 -14.56 25.74
C THR A 208 2.60 -15.97 25.19
N LEU A 209 2.19 -16.91 26.03
CA LEU A 209 1.89 -18.28 25.61
C LEU A 209 0.49 -18.30 25.01
N ARG A 210 0.37 -18.86 23.80
CA ARG A 210 -0.91 -19.07 23.13
C ARG A 210 -1.20 -20.57 23.11
N HIS A 211 -2.40 -20.95 23.54
CA HIS A 211 -2.87 -22.30 23.35
C HIS A 211 -3.14 -22.52 21.85
N ARG A 212 -2.40 -23.43 21.22
CA ARG A 212 -2.55 -23.74 19.80
C ARG A 212 -3.11 -25.14 19.66
N GLU A 213 -4.32 -25.23 19.15
CA GLU A 213 -4.88 -26.49 18.67
C GLU A 213 -4.74 -26.54 17.15
N GLY A 214 -4.14 -27.61 16.63
CA GLY A 214 -3.94 -27.81 15.20
C GLY A 214 -2.80 -26.98 14.59
N PHE A 215 -2.82 -26.89 13.25
CA PHE A 215 -1.77 -26.27 12.45
C PHE A 215 -2.20 -25.01 11.70
N ASP A 216 -3.44 -24.57 11.87
CA ASP A 216 -3.96 -23.38 11.21
C ASP A 216 -3.26 -22.11 11.69
N LEU A 217 -3.33 -21.06 10.86
CA LEU A 217 -2.90 -19.73 11.23
C LEU A 217 -3.91 -19.14 12.21
N THR A 218 -3.45 -18.82 13.42
CA THR A 218 -4.26 -18.22 14.48
C THR A 218 -4.18 -16.70 14.51
N ASP A 219 -3.41 -16.11 13.60
CA ASP A 219 -3.26 -14.66 13.46
C ASP A 219 -4.31 -14.14 12.47
N PRO A 220 -5.03 -13.04 12.78
CA PRO A 220 -6.05 -12.49 11.90
C PRO A 220 -5.47 -11.89 10.60
N GLY A 221 -4.15 -11.71 10.52
CA GLY A 221 -3.48 -11.07 9.41
C GLY A 221 -3.74 -9.56 9.36
N MET A 222 -3.14 -8.92 8.35
CA MET A 222 -3.41 -7.53 8.03
C MET A 222 -4.70 -7.42 7.19
N SER A 223 -5.49 -6.38 7.44
CA SER A 223 -6.59 -5.99 6.57
C SER A 223 -6.10 -5.58 5.18
N ALA A 224 -7.00 -5.55 4.18
CA ALA A 224 -6.66 -5.08 2.83
C ALA A 224 -6.03 -3.67 2.85
N ARG A 225 -6.50 -2.77 3.73
CA ARG A 225 -5.93 -1.43 3.88
C ARG A 225 -4.50 -1.46 4.41
N GLU A 226 -4.24 -2.27 5.43
CA GLU A 226 -2.90 -2.42 6.03
C GLU A 226 -1.92 -3.08 5.05
N ILE A 227 -2.35 -4.12 4.33
CA ILE A 227 -1.54 -4.76 3.28
C ILE A 227 -1.15 -3.72 2.22
N ASN A 228 -2.13 -2.98 1.69
CA ASN A 228 -1.87 -1.96 0.67
C ASN A 228 -0.95 -0.84 1.21
N ALA A 229 -1.04 -0.49 2.50
CA ALA A 229 -0.14 0.47 3.12
C ALA A 229 1.32 -0.03 3.15
N GLN A 230 1.55 -1.34 3.34
CA GLN A 230 2.89 -1.94 3.27
C GLN A 230 3.41 -1.98 1.83
N VAL A 231 2.54 -2.29 0.86
CA VAL A 231 2.89 -2.28 -0.58
C VAL A 231 3.29 -0.87 -1.02
N ASP A 232 2.48 0.15 -0.66
CA ASP A 232 2.78 1.54 -0.95
C ASP A 232 4.11 1.97 -0.33
N TYR A 233 4.36 1.62 0.93
CA TYR A 233 5.65 1.89 1.59
C TYR A 233 6.84 1.27 0.86
N CYS A 234 6.73 0.02 0.40
CA CYS A 234 7.81 -0.70 -0.26
C CYS A 234 8.26 -0.03 -1.57
N ILE A 235 7.34 0.54 -2.35
CA ILE A 235 7.63 1.22 -3.62
C ILE A 235 8.47 2.49 -3.39
N PHE A 236 8.36 3.11 -2.23
CA PHE A 236 9.02 4.38 -1.91
C PHE A 236 10.22 4.23 -0.97
N CYS A 237 10.55 3.02 -0.53
CA CYS A 237 11.67 2.79 0.37
C CYS A 237 13.00 2.76 -0.41
N HIS A 238 13.95 3.56 0.10
CA HIS A 238 15.31 3.89 -0.37
C HIS A 238 16.13 2.78 -1.03
#